data_AF-A0A833GZK4-F1
#
_entry.id   AF-A0A833GZK4-F1
#
_cell.length_a   1.000
_cell.length_b   1.000
_cell.length_c   1.000
_cell.angle_alpha   90.00
_cell.angle_beta   90.00
_cell.angle_gamma   90.00
#
_symmetry.space_group_name_H-M   'P 1'
#
loop_
_entity.id
_entity.type
_entity.pdbx_description
1 polymer ?
#
loop_
_entity_poly.entity_id
_entity_poly.type
_entity_poly.pdbx_seq_one_letter_code
_entity_poly.pdbx_strand_id
1 'polypeptide(L)'
;MKDRSLLFFVLPAGVIALTFLHRTDMLGAIIATLCVIAVPHTLRLLARTALSVLFFATITTTGYAVSMWLQSKPFFETMLLINTRIFAITFFTVVILHRLDLHRALSGSRTALFLLVLVQSQIRLYQQFAREFAHALNSRSTKRPSFRSRLRTAASTGRAIFLAALHEAEEKSHAMESRLYFERGPYDSF
;
A
#
# COMPACT_ATOMS: atom_id res chain seq x y z
N MET A 1 10.10 20.03 -0.86
CA MET A 1 11.33 19.22 -1.05
C MET A 1 11.41 18.04 -0.10
N LYS A 2 11.20 18.24 1.22
CA LYS A 2 11.27 17.19 2.25
C LYS A 2 10.48 15.90 1.92
N ASP A 3 9.24 16.02 1.46
CA ASP A 3 8.39 14.85 1.17
C ASP A 3 8.86 14.07 -0.08
N ARG A 4 9.35 14.78 -1.09
CA ARG A 4 9.95 14.15 -2.28
C ARG A 4 11.22 13.37 -1.92
N SER A 5 12.08 13.95 -1.07
CA SER A 5 13.27 13.24 -0.59
C SER A 5 12.93 12.04 0.28
N LEU A 6 11.86 12.13 1.08
CA LEU A 6 11.40 11.03 1.91
C LEU A 6 10.96 9.82 1.07
N LEU A 7 10.17 10.06 0.01
CA LEU A 7 9.68 9.00 -0.87
C LEU A 7 10.78 8.35 -1.71
N PHE A 8 11.59 9.16 -2.42
CA PHE A 8 12.51 8.63 -3.43
C PHE A 8 13.88 8.22 -2.88
N PHE A 9 14.31 8.78 -1.75
CA PHE A 9 15.65 8.52 -1.22
C PHE A 9 15.59 7.86 0.16
N VAL A 10 14.89 8.45 1.13
CA VAL A 10 14.91 7.95 2.52
C VAL A 10 14.26 6.58 2.65
N LEU A 11 13.11 6.37 2.01
CA LEU A 11 12.42 5.08 2.05
C LEU A 11 13.30 3.94 1.48
N PRO A 12 13.75 3.99 0.21
CA PRO A 12 14.57 2.90 -0.34
C PRO A 12 15.92 2.76 0.37
N ALA A 13 16.61 3.86 0.68
CA ALA A 13 17.88 3.78 1.40
C ALA A 13 17.71 3.18 2.80
N GLY A 14 16.63 3.52 3.52
CA GLY A 14 16.31 2.95 4.83
C GLY A 14 16.01 1.46 4.76
N VAL A 15 15.24 1.01 3.76
CA VAL A 15 14.96 -0.42 3.54
C VAL A 15 16.24 -1.19 3.23
N ILE A 16 17.10 -0.65 2.37
CA ILE A 16 18.39 -1.26 2.02
C ILE A 16 19.28 -1.34 3.26
N ALA A 17 19.43 -0.23 4.00
CA ALA A 17 20.23 -0.18 5.22
C ALA A 17 19.76 -1.19 6.28
N LEU A 18 18.44 -1.31 6.48
CA LEU A 18 17.83 -2.29 7.39
C LEU A 18 18.07 -3.74 6.96
N THR A 19 18.22 -3.99 5.66
CA THR A 19 18.52 -5.33 5.14
C THR A 19 19.96 -5.75 5.44
N PHE A 20 20.91 -4.82 5.43
CA PHE A 20 22.32 -5.10 5.75
C PHE A 20 22.59 -5.29 7.25
N LEU A 21 21.66 -4.91 8.13
CA LEU A 21 21.81 -5.08 9.57
C LEU A 21 21.64 -6.55 9.98
N HIS A 22 22.73 -7.15 10.43
CA HIS A 22 22.79 -8.55 10.90
C HIS A 22 22.72 -8.69 12.44
N ARG A 23 22.76 -7.58 13.19
CA ARG A 23 22.67 -7.59 14.66
C ARG A 23 21.24 -7.33 15.13
N THR A 24 20.69 -8.26 15.92
CA THR A 24 19.34 -8.16 16.54
C THR A 24 19.21 -6.94 17.44
N ASP A 25 20.25 -6.63 18.23
CA ASP A 25 20.20 -5.53 19.20
C ASP A 25 20.08 -4.16 18.52
N MET A 26 20.74 -4.00 17.37
CA MET A 26 20.67 -2.78 16.57
C MET A 26 19.29 -2.61 15.94
N LEU A 27 18.66 -3.70 15.48
CA LEU A 27 17.30 -3.66 14.96
C LEU A 27 16.29 -3.27 16.06
N GLY A 28 16.46 -3.81 17.27
CA GLY A 28 15.67 -3.42 18.44
C GLY A 28 15.78 -1.93 18.76
N ALA A 29 17.00 -1.38 18.76
CA ALA A 29 17.23 0.05 18.98
C ALA A 29 16.58 0.93 17.89
N ILE A 30 16.61 0.50 16.62
CA ILE A 30 15.95 1.22 15.52
C ILE A 30 14.44 1.20 15.70
N ILE A 31 13.84 0.06 16.06
CA ILE A 31 12.40 -0.04 16.34
C ILE A 31 12.01 0.90 17.49
N ALA A 32 12.78 0.92 18.57
CA ALA A 32 12.55 1.81 19.70
C ALA A 32 12.61 3.29 19.27
N THR A 33 13.61 3.66 18.48
CA THR A 33 13.76 5.02 17.94
C THR A 33 12.57 5.40 17.04
N LEU A 34 12.12 4.48 16.18
CA LEU A 34 10.94 4.69 15.34
C LEU A 34 9.66 4.83 16.17
N CYS A 35 9.55 4.14 17.31
CA CYS A 35 8.41 4.29 18.22
C CYS A 35 8.35 5.69 18.84
N VAL A 36 9.50 6.26 19.21
CA VAL A 36 9.61 7.65 19.70
C VAL A 36 9.21 8.64 18.62
N ILE A 37 9.65 8.42 17.38
CA ILE A 37 9.27 9.25 16.24
C ILE A 37 7.77 9.11 15.93
N ALA A 38 7.15 7.95 16.16
CA ALA A 38 5.75 7.71 15.83
C ALA A 38 4.72 8.31 16.80
N VAL A 39 5.15 8.94 17.91
CA VAL A 39 4.25 9.54 18.92
C VAL A 39 3.44 10.67 18.27
N PRO A 40 2.10 10.73 18.42
CA PRO A 40 1.24 9.95 19.33
C PRO A 40 0.57 8.70 18.73
N HIS A 41 0.84 8.36 17.47
CA HIS A 41 0.13 7.29 16.75
C HIS A 41 0.81 5.92 16.89
N THR A 42 1.82 5.80 17.76
CA THR A 42 2.68 4.63 17.91
C THR A 42 1.90 3.33 18.08
N LEU A 43 0.94 3.27 19.02
CA LEU A 43 0.18 2.03 19.26
C LEU A 43 -0.66 1.60 18.05
N ARG A 44 -1.29 2.56 17.36
CA ARG A 44 -2.09 2.26 16.17
C ARG A 44 -1.21 1.78 15.01
N LEU A 45 -0.06 2.42 14.81
CA LEU A 45 0.90 2.04 13.76
C LEU A 45 1.55 0.69 14.08
N LEU A 46 1.85 0.43 15.35
CA LEU A 46 2.44 -0.83 15.80
C LEU A 46 1.45 -1.99 15.67
N ALA A 47 0.18 -1.81 16.07
CA ALA A 47 -0.86 -2.82 15.88
C ALA A 47 -1.12 -3.10 14.39
N ARG A 48 -1.18 -2.07 13.55
CA ARG A 48 -1.35 -2.21 12.10
C ARG A 48 -0.17 -2.97 11.48
N THR A 49 1.05 -2.62 11.88
CA THR A 49 2.27 -3.28 11.40
C THR A 49 2.32 -4.72 11.87
N ALA A 50 2.05 -5.00 13.14
CA ALA A 50 2.00 -6.35 13.68
C ALA A 50 0.97 -7.20 12.94
N LEU A 51 -0.23 -6.69 12.68
CA LEU A 51 -1.26 -7.41 11.93
C LEU A 51 -0.82 -7.72 10.49
N SER A 52 -0.19 -6.76 9.81
CA SER A 52 0.35 -6.97 8.46
C SER A 52 1.50 -7.98 8.43
N VAL A 53 2.40 -7.93 9.42
CA VAL A 53 3.56 -8.81 9.50
C VAL A 53 3.16 -10.21 9.95
N LEU A 54 2.13 -10.37 10.79
CA LEU A 54 1.76 -11.66 11.37
C LEU A 54 1.48 -12.72 10.31
N PHE A 55 0.72 -12.38 9.26
CA PHE A 55 0.43 -13.32 8.18
C PHE A 55 1.69 -13.75 7.40
N PHE A 56 2.60 -12.80 7.16
CA PHE A 56 3.85 -13.09 6.48
C PHE A 56 4.82 -13.86 7.38
N ALA A 57 4.90 -13.48 8.66
CA ALA A 57 5.74 -14.09 9.67
C ALA A 57 5.34 -15.54 9.91
N THR A 58 4.05 -15.88 9.93
CA THR A 58 3.63 -17.28 10.08
C THR A 58 4.08 -18.13 8.91
N ILE A 59 3.90 -17.66 7.66
CA ILE A 59 4.34 -18.37 6.45
C ILE A 59 5.87 -18.52 6.43
N THR A 60 6.59 -17.45 6.73
CA THR A 60 8.06 -17.46 6.71
C THR A 60 8.61 -18.35 7.82
N THR A 61 7.98 -18.30 8.99
CA THR A 61 8.34 -19.11 10.15
C THR A 61 8.12 -20.60 9.88
N THR A 62 6.97 -20.98 9.33
CA THR A 62 6.71 -22.40 8.99
C THR A 62 7.67 -22.90 7.91
N GLY A 63 7.92 -22.09 6.86
CA GLY A 63 8.89 -22.44 5.81
C GLY A 63 10.30 -22.68 6.33
N TYR A 64 10.81 -21.77 7.17
CA TYR A 64 12.13 -21.92 7.78
C TYR A 64 12.19 -23.04 8.83
N ALA A 65 11.11 -23.28 9.56
CA ALA A 65 11.02 -24.39 10.51
C ALA A 65 11.21 -25.73 9.81
N VAL A 66 10.53 -25.93 8.68
CA VAL A 66 10.68 -27.14 7.87
C VAL A 66 12.11 -27.26 7.33
N SER A 67 12.66 -26.19 6.76
CA SER A 67 14.01 -26.20 6.19
C SER A 67 15.11 -26.49 7.22
N MET A 68 14.97 -25.94 8.44
CA MET A 68 15.94 -26.13 9.51
C MET A 68 15.78 -27.48 10.23
N TRP A 69 14.56 -28.02 10.28
CA TRP A 69 14.31 -29.38 10.76
C TRP A 69 15.05 -30.41 9.89
N LEU A 70 15.12 -30.19 8.58
CA LEU A 70 15.90 -31.03 7.66
C LEU A 70 17.43 -30.87 7.83
N GLN A 71 17.91 -29.76 8.38
CA GLN A 71 19.33 -29.41 8.44
C GLN A 71 19.95 -29.54 9.85
N SER A 72 19.18 -29.89 10.88
CA SER A 72 19.63 -30.04 12.28
C SER A 72 20.42 -28.82 12.82
N LYS A 73 20.09 -27.61 12.37
CA LYS A 73 20.75 -26.36 12.77
C LYS A 73 19.95 -25.61 13.85
N PRO A 74 20.61 -24.79 14.69
CA PRO A 74 19.94 -23.98 15.68
C PRO A 74 18.97 -22.99 15.03
N PHE A 75 17.70 -23.13 15.39
CA PHE A 75 16.55 -22.44 14.77
C PHE A 75 16.34 -21.02 15.29
N PHE A 76 16.57 -20.80 16.58
CA PHE A 76 16.04 -19.64 17.31
C PHE A 76 16.68 -18.31 16.89
N GLU A 77 18.00 -18.24 16.76
CA GLU A 77 18.71 -16.99 16.44
C GLU A 77 18.39 -16.48 15.03
N THR A 78 18.39 -17.38 14.05
CA THR A 78 18.08 -17.05 12.65
C THR A 78 16.63 -16.59 12.50
N MET A 79 15.72 -17.26 13.19
CA MET A 79 14.31 -16.90 13.24
C MET A 79 14.05 -15.54 13.85
N LEU A 80 14.68 -15.26 14.99
CA LEU A 80 14.51 -14.00 15.68
C LEU A 80 15.01 -12.85 14.82
N LEU A 81 16.16 -13.01 14.17
CA LEU A 81 16.74 -12.02 13.27
C LEU A 81 15.83 -11.73 12.07
N ILE A 82 15.34 -12.77 11.39
CA ILE A 82 14.47 -12.61 10.21
C ILE A 82 13.17 -11.89 10.59
N ASN A 83 12.48 -12.35 11.63
CA ASN A 83 11.22 -11.76 12.06
C ASN A 83 11.40 -10.31 12.53
N THR A 84 12.46 -10.02 13.29
CA THR A 84 12.76 -8.67 13.75
C THR A 84 13.09 -7.74 12.58
N ARG A 85 13.84 -8.22 11.58
CA ARG A 85 14.16 -7.44 10.38
C ARG A 85 12.91 -7.13 9.56
N ILE A 86 12.07 -8.12 9.30
CA ILE A 86 10.80 -7.93 8.57
C ILE A 86 9.93 -6.91 9.30
N PHE A 87 9.82 -7.04 10.61
CA PHE A 87 9.06 -6.10 11.43
C PHE A 87 9.64 -4.69 11.36
N ALA A 88 10.96 -4.53 11.50
CA ALA A 88 11.63 -3.22 11.43
C ALA A 88 11.41 -2.54 10.07
N ILE A 89 11.59 -3.28 8.97
CA ILE A 89 11.38 -2.76 7.60
C ILE A 89 9.92 -2.34 7.39
N THR A 90 8.98 -3.18 7.82
CA THR A 90 7.55 -2.89 7.67
C THR A 90 7.15 -1.69 8.52
N PHE A 91 7.62 -1.63 9.77
CA PHE A 91 7.33 -0.53 10.68
C PHE A 91 7.91 0.79 10.16
N PHE A 92 9.17 0.78 9.70
CA PHE A 92 9.80 1.93 9.06
C PHE A 92 8.99 2.44 7.87
N THR A 93 8.58 1.54 6.99
CA THR A 93 7.77 1.87 5.80
C THR A 93 6.43 2.50 6.20
N VAL A 94 5.73 1.91 7.17
CA VAL A 94 4.44 2.43 7.66
C VAL A 94 4.60 3.81 8.32
N VAL A 95 5.66 4.02 9.11
CA VAL A 95 5.95 5.31 9.75
C VAL A 95 6.23 6.40 8.72
N ILE A 96 7.04 6.11 7.70
CA ILE A 96 7.35 7.06 6.62
C ILE A 96 6.09 7.38 5.82
N LEU A 97 5.32 6.36 5.40
CA LEU A 97 4.09 6.57 4.63
C LEU A 97 3.03 7.36 5.40
N HIS A 98 2.94 7.19 6.72
CA HIS A 98 2.03 7.98 7.56
C HIS A 98 2.39 9.46 7.61
N ARG A 99 3.67 9.80 7.48
CA ARG A 99 4.16 11.19 7.50
C ARG A 99 4.29 11.82 6.13
N LEU A 100 4.16 11.02 5.07
CA LEU A 100 4.32 11.47 3.70
C LEU A 100 3.03 12.08 3.16
N ASP A 101 3.11 13.34 2.74
CA ASP A 101 2.09 13.95 1.90
C ASP A 101 2.38 13.61 0.43
N LEU A 102 1.53 12.77 -0.17
CA LEU A 102 1.74 12.25 -1.52
C LEU A 102 1.60 13.35 -2.59
N HIS A 103 0.75 14.36 -2.36
CA HIS A 103 0.62 15.51 -3.27
C HIS A 103 1.90 16.35 -3.26
N ARG A 104 2.48 16.57 -2.08
CA ARG A 104 3.79 17.27 -1.97
C ARG A 104 4.94 16.44 -2.52
N ALA A 105 4.94 15.12 -2.31
CA ALA A 105 5.97 14.23 -2.81
C ALA A 105 6.03 14.20 -4.35
N LEU A 106 4.86 14.26 -5.01
CA LEU A 106 4.74 14.23 -6.47
C LEU A 106 4.71 15.61 -7.14
N SER A 107 4.80 16.70 -6.37
CA SER A 107 4.81 18.08 -6.87
C SER A 107 5.87 18.38 -7.95
N GLY A 108 6.92 17.55 -8.04
CA GLY A 108 7.96 17.67 -9.06
C GLY A 108 7.54 17.25 -10.47
N SER A 109 6.39 16.58 -10.64
CA SER A 109 5.85 16.19 -11.96
C SER A 109 4.39 16.58 -12.05
N ARG A 110 4.07 17.48 -12.99
CA ARG A 110 2.69 17.91 -13.28
C ARG A 110 1.82 16.72 -13.69
N THR A 111 2.37 15.80 -14.49
CA THR A 111 1.68 14.58 -14.93
C THR A 111 1.35 13.66 -13.76
N ALA A 112 2.31 13.41 -12.86
CA ALA A 112 2.08 12.54 -11.71
C ALA A 112 1.06 13.14 -10.74
N LEU A 113 1.12 14.46 -10.51
CA LEU A 113 0.15 15.17 -9.68
C LEU A 113 -1.25 15.15 -10.31
N PHE A 114 -1.35 15.35 -11.63
CA PHE A 114 -2.59 15.25 -12.38
C PHE A 114 -3.21 13.85 -12.25
N LEU A 115 -2.42 12.80 -12.49
CA LEU A 115 -2.87 11.42 -12.34
C LEU A 115 -3.31 11.12 -10.90
N LEU A 116 -2.58 11.61 -9.90
CA LEU A 116 -2.94 11.43 -8.50
C LEU A 116 -4.34 12.01 -8.21
N VAL A 117 -4.60 13.24 -8.65
CA VAL A 117 -5.90 13.91 -8.45
C VAL A 117 -7.01 13.17 -9.18
N LEU A 118 -6.78 12.79 -10.45
CA LEU A 118 -7.73 12.03 -11.25
C LEU A 118 -8.07 10.70 -10.57
N VAL A 119 -7.08 9.91 -10.18
CA VAL A 119 -7.28 8.63 -9.48
C VAL A 119 -8.02 8.84 -8.15
N GLN A 120 -7.69 9.87 -7.37
CA GLN A 120 -8.39 10.16 -6.13
C GLN A 120 -9.89 10.45 -6.33
N SER A 121 -10.25 11.17 -7.40
CA SER A 121 -11.66 11.37 -7.76
C SER A 121 -12.35 10.05 -8.15
N GLN A 122 -11.71 9.22 -8.98
CA GLN A 122 -12.26 7.95 -9.44
C GLN A 122 -12.45 6.95 -8.31
N ILE A 123 -11.51 6.88 -7.35
CA ILE A 123 -11.64 6.00 -6.19
C ILE A 123 -12.93 6.28 -5.41
N ARG A 124 -13.26 7.56 -5.17
CA ARG A 124 -14.46 7.91 -4.41
C ARG A 124 -15.74 7.51 -5.14
N LEU A 125 -15.79 7.76 -6.46
CA LEU A 125 -16.93 7.38 -7.31
C LEU A 125 -17.12 5.86 -7.35
N TYR A 126 -16.06 5.09 -7.60
CA TYR A 126 -16.18 3.64 -7.65
C TYR A 126 -16.43 3.00 -6.28
N GLN A 127 -15.96 3.61 -5.18
CA GLN A 127 -16.35 3.20 -3.84
C GLN A 127 -17.84 3.42 -3.58
N GLN A 128 -18.41 4.52 -4.05
CA GLN A 128 -19.84 4.76 -3.95
C GLN A 128 -20.62 3.73 -4.78
N PHE A 129 -20.22 3.52 -6.03
CA PHE A 129 -20.84 2.53 -6.91
C PHE A 129 -20.79 1.12 -6.30
N ALA A 130 -19.65 0.70 -5.76
CA ALA A 130 -19.53 -0.59 -5.07
C ALA A 130 -20.49 -0.73 -3.87
N ARG A 131 -20.71 0.35 -3.11
CA ARG A 131 -21.70 0.38 -2.01
C ARG A 131 -23.12 0.25 -2.53
N GLU A 132 -23.47 0.92 -3.63
CA GLU A 132 -24.79 0.83 -4.25
C GLU A 132 -25.10 -0.60 -4.71
N PHE A 133 -24.15 -1.30 -5.32
CA PHE A 133 -24.30 -2.72 -5.66
C PHE A 133 -24.49 -3.61 -4.43
N ALA A 134 -23.77 -3.33 -3.34
CA ALA A 134 -23.95 -4.05 -2.09
C ALA A 134 -25.36 -3.82 -1.49
N HIS A 135 -25.87 -2.59 -1.55
CA HIS A 135 -27.24 -2.28 -1.12
C HIS A 135 -28.29 -2.95 -2.01
N ALA A 136 -28.10 -2.95 -3.33
CA ALA A 136 -28.97 -3.64 -4.28
C ALA A 136 -29.02 -5.16 -4.06
N LEU A 137 -27.89 -5.78 -3.70
CA LEU A 137 -27.85 -7.19 -3.34
C LEU A 137 -28.65 -7.47 -2.06
N ASN A 138 -28.48 -6.62 -1.05
CA ASN A 138 -29.17 -6.77 0.23
C ASN A 138 -30.68 -6.55 0.08
N SER A 139 -31.14 -5.60 -0.73
CA SER A 139 -32.58 -5.36 -0.96
C SER A 139 -33.25 -6.47 -1.75
N ARG A 140 -32.53 -7.12 -2.68
CA ARG A 140 -33.03 -8.27 -3.45
C ARG A 140 -32.99 -9.59 -2.68
N SER A 141 -32.34 -9.61 -1.51
CA SER A 141 -32.17 -10.83 -0.73
C SER A 141 -33.10 -10.81 0.49
N THR A 142 -34.09 -11.71 0.52
CA THR A 142 -34.98 -11.88 1.68
C THR A 142 -34.28 -12.44 2.93
N LYS A 143 -33.11 -13.08 2.74
CA LYS A 143 -32.21 -13.56 3.80
C LYS A 143 -30.79 -13.04 3.55
N ARG A 144 -29.92 -13.09 4.55
CA ARG A 144 -28.51 -12.68 4.38
C ARG A 144 -27.87 -13.44 3.19
N PRO A 145 -27.29 -12.73 2.20
CA PRO A 145 -26.76 -13.36 1.00
C PRO A 145 -25.58 -14.26 1.34
N SER A 146 -25.57 -15.47 0.77
CA SER A 146 -24.51 -16.46 0.95
C SER A 146 -23.17 -15.96 0.42
N PHE A 147 -22.07 -16.53 0.92
CA PHE A 147 -20.71 -16.16 0.47
C PHE A 147 -20.55 -16.27 -1.05
N ARG A 148 -21.09 -17.33 -1.67
CA ARG A 148 -21.06 -17.52 -3.14
C ARG A 148 -21.82 -16.42 -3.88
N SER A 149 -22.97 -15.99 -3.35
CA SER A 149 -23.76 -14.89 -3.93
C SER A 149 -23.02 -13.55 -3.85
N ARG A 150 -22.40 -13.27 -2.69
CA ARG A 150 -21.56 -12.09 -2.50
C ARG A 150 -20.37 -12.07 -3.46
N LEU A 151 -19.67 -13.20 -3.61
CA LEU A 151 -18.54 -13.31 -4.53
C LEU A 151 -18.96 -13.10 -5.99
N ARG A 152 -20.07 -13.71 -6.41
CA ARG A 152 -20.60 -13.53 -7.77
C ARG A 152 -20.99 -12.07 -8.03
N THR A 153 -21.61 -11.43 -7.05
CA THR A 153 -21.99 -10.01 -7.14
C THR A 153 -20.75 -9.11 -7.16
N ALA A 154 -19.72 -9.42 -6.37
CA ALA A 154 -18.45 -8.70 -6.40
C ALA A 154 -17.78 -8.83 -7.77
N ALA A 155 -17.77 -10.02 -8.37
CA ALA A 155 -17.24 -10.24 -9.71
C ALA A 155 -18.03 -9.47 -10.78
N SER A 156 -19.37 -9.51 -10.73
CA SER A 156 -20.21 -8.76 -11.68
C SER A 156 -20.05 -7.25 -11.52
N THR A 157 -19.94 -6.76 -10.28
CA THR A 157 -19.71 -5.34 -9.97
C THR A 157 -18.34 -4.90 -10.48
N GLY A 158 -17.30 -5.70 -10.22
CA GLY A 158 -15.94 -5.44 -10.72
C GLY A 158 -15.91 -5.38 -12.25
N ARG A 159 -16.59 -6.29 -12.94
CA ARG A 159 -16.73 -6.24 -14.41
C ARG A 159 -17.44 -4.98 -14.88
N ALA A 160 -18.54 -4.60 -14.23
CA ALA A 160 -19.29 -3.39 -14.59
C ALA A 160 -18.45 -2.12 -14.40
N ILE A 161 -17.76 -2.00 -13.26
CA ILE A 161 -16.85 -0.89 -12.97
C ILE A 161 -15.72 -0.85 -14.01
N PHE A 162 -15.12 -1.99 -14.33
CA PHE A 162 -14.01 -2.05 -15.28
C PHE A 162 -14.42 -1.61 -16.69
N LEU A 163 -15.57 -2.08 -17.18
CA LEU A 163 -16.10 -1.66 -18.48
C LEU A 163 -16.46 -0.17 -18.50
N ALA A 164 -17.08 0.32 -17.44
CA ALA A 164 -17.38 1.74 -17.29
C ALA A 164 -16.09 2.59 -17.26
N ALA A 165 -15.06 2.13 -16.55
CA ALA A 165 -13.78 2.82 -16.46
C ALA A 165 -13.02 2.86 -17.80
N LEU A 166 -13.08 1.80 -18.60
CA LEU A 166 -12.50 1.77 -19.96
C LEU A 166 -13.17 2.81 -20.86
N HIS A 167 -14.50 2.81 -20.89
CA HIS A 167 -15.25 3.75 -21.70
C HIS A 167 -15.04 5.20 -21.24
N GLU A 168 -15.09 5.43 -19.94
CA GLU A 168 -14.86 6.75 -19.34
C GLU A 168 -13.42 7.25 -19.58
N ALA A 169 -12.43 6.34 -19.63
CA ALA A 169 -11.05 6.71 -19.95
C ALA A 169 -10.92 7.21 -21.40
N GLU A 170 -11.58 6.55 -22.35
CA GLU A 170 -11.63 6.94 -23.75
C GLU A 170 -12.32 8.30 -23.92
N GLU A 171 -13.51 8.47 -23.34
CA GLU A 171 -14.23 9.76 -23.37
C GLU A 171 -13.42 10.89 -22.72
N LYS A 172 -12.80 10.64 -21.56
CA LYS A 172 -11.94 11.63 -20.88
C LYS A 172 -10.72 11.98 -21.70
N SER A 173 -10.10 11.01 -22.37
CA SER A 173 -8.94 11.27 -23.23
C SER A 173 -9.32 12.18 -24.40
N HIS A 174 -10.41 11.90 -25.12
CA HIS A 174 -10.90 12.75 -26.21
C HIS A 174 -11.33 14.14 -25.71
N ALA A 175 -12.00 14.22 -24.56
CA ALA A 175 -12.37 15.49 -23.96
C ALA A 175 -11.13 16.32 -23.57
N MET A 176 -10.08 15.70 -23.06
CA MET A 176 -8.82 16.36 -22.74
C MET A 176 -8.06 16.80 -24.00
N GLU A 177 -8.04 15.96 -25.03
CA GLU A 177 -7.43 16.26 -26.33
C GLU A 177 -8.12 17.46 -27.00
N SER A 178 -9.46 17.51 -27.00
CA SER A 178 -10.22 18.66 -27.52
C SER A 178 -9.93 19.98 -26.79
N ARG A 179 -9.42 19.91 -25.55
CA ARG A 179 -9.01 21.06 -24.73
C ARG A 179 -7.51 21.38 -24.86
N LEU A 180 -6.81 20.78 -25.82
CA LEU A 180 -5.38 20.93 -26.07
C LEU A 180 -4.51 20.58 -24.85
N TYR A 181 -4.98 19.67 -24.00
CA TYR A 181 -4.33 19.36 -22.72
C TYR A 181 -3.02 18.59 -22.90
N PHE A 182 -2.87 17.86 -24.02
CA PHE A 182 -1.68 17.06 -24.35
C PHE A 182 -0.69 17.80 -25.27
N GLU A 183 -1.14 18.83 -26.01
CA GLU A 183 -0.28 19.60 -26.92
C GLU A 183 0.65 20.57 -26.17
N ARG A 184 0.28 21.03 -24.96
CA ARG A 184 1.24 21.71 -24.05
C ARG A 184 2.14 20.68 -23.35
N GLY A 185 3.00 20.04 -24.12
CA GLY A 185 4.08 19.20 -23.61
C GLY A 185 5.13 20.02 -22.83
N PRO A 186 6.00 19.38 -22.03
CA PRO A 186 7.06 20.04 -21.27
C PRO A 186 8.17 20.68 -22.14
N TYR A 187 7.98 20.77 -23.46
CA TYR A 187 8.92 21.38 -24.40
C TYR A 187 8.46 22.75 -24.93
N ASP A 188 7.24 23.19 -24.61
CA ASP A 188 6.75 24.51 -25.02
C ASP A 188 6.78 25.51 -23.85
N SER A 189 7.98 25.94 -23.48
CA SER A 189 8.25 27.26 -22.85
C SER A 189 9.76 27.48 -22.69
N PHE A 190 10.38 27.94 -23.77
CA PHE A 190 11.15 29.19 -23.71
C PHE A 190 10.18 30.36 -23.88
#